data_AF-A0A2V6NAK9-F1
#
_entry.id   AF-A0A2V6NAK9-F1
#
_cell.length_a   1.000
_cell.length_b   1.000
_cell.length_c   1.000
_cell.angle_alpha   90.00
_cell.angle_beta   90.00
_cell.angle_gamma   90.00
#
_symmetry.space_group_name_H-M   'P 1'
#
loop_
_entity.id
_entity.type
_entity.pdbx_description
1 polymer ?
#
loop_
_entity_poly.entity_id
_entity_poly.type
_entity_poly.pdbx_seq_one_letter_code
_entity_poly.pdbx_strand_id
1 'polypeptide(L)'
;MGESLEVSACVHLGAVDPEHVRVEAYHGEAENGGIKNPAITMLNQAGQNGDGTYLYRGSVPASESGAYGFSMRVLPTHPHLQQDHELRLITWS
;
A
#
# COMPACT_ATOMS: atom_id res chain seq x y z
N MET A 1 1.22 17.01 18.26
CA MET A 1 0.17 16.14 17.69
C MET A 1 0.66 15.79 16.31
N GLY A 2 1.01 14.54 16.04
CA GLY A 2 1.49 14.16 14.72
C GLY A 2 0.35 14.29 13.72
N GLU A 3 0.53 15.12 12.69
CA GLU A 3 -0.39 15.13 11.56
C GLU A 3 -0.32 13.76 10.85
N SER A 4 -1.41 13.36 10.20
CA SER A 4 -1.49 12.12 9.46
C SER A 4 -2.04 12.39 8.08
N LEU A 5 -1.43 11.78 7.06
CA LEU A 5 -1.84 11.93 5.67
C LEU A 5 -2.74 10.74 5.30
N GLU A 6 -3.93 11.02 4.78
CA GLU A 6 -4.75 9.99 4.15
C GLU A 6 -4.13 9.63 2.79
N VAL A 7 -3.90 8.33 2.58
CA VAL A 7 -3.45 7.79 1.30
C VAL A 7 -4.56 6.94 0.71
N SER A 8 -4.74 7.08 -0.61
CA SER A 8 -5.76 6.35 -1.38
C SER A 8 -5.12 5.71 -2.61
N ALA A 9 -5.54 4.48 -2.92
CA ALA A 9 -5.10 3.73 -4.08
C ALA A 9 -6.30 3.17 -4.84
N CYS A 10 -6.39 3.42 -6.15
CA CYS A 10 -7.31 2.70 -7.03
C CYS A 10 -6.57 1.51 -7.63
N VAL A 11 -7.00 0.29 -7.29
CA VAL A 11 -6.36 -0.95 -7.71
C VAL A 11 -7.32 -1.74 -8.60
N HIS A 12 -6.91 -2.00 -9.84
CA HIS A 12 -7.65 -2.84 -10.77
C HIS A 12 -7.23 -4.31 -10.60
N LEU A 13 -8.12 -5.13 -10.05
CA LEU A 13 -7.90 -6.56 -9.79
C LEU A 13 -8.53 -7.48 -10.85
N GLY A 14 -9.42 -6.93 -11.69
CA GLY A 14 -10.14 -7.73 -12.68
C GLY A 14 -11.00 -8.81 -12.01
N ALA A 15 -10.65 -10.08 -12.24
CA ALA A 15 -11.36 -11.24 -11.68
C ALA A 15 -10.76 -11.77 -10.36
N VAL A 16 -9.67 -11.16 -9.87
CA VAL A 16 -9.08 -11.54 -8.58
C VAL A 16 -9.93 -10.98 -7.45
N ASP A 17 -10.33 -11.84 -6.50
CA ASP A 17 -11.07 -11.40 -5.33
C ASP A 17 -10.18 -10.53 -4.42
N PRO A 18 -10.64 -9.35 -3.98
CA PRO A 18 -9.90 -8.47 -3.09
C PRO A 18 -9.45 -9.12 -1.77
N GLU A 19 -10.06 -10.22 -1.31
CA GLU A 19 -9.62 -10.97 -0.13
C GLU A 19 -8.26 -11.69 -0.34
N HIS A 20 -7.91 -11.93 -1.61
CA HIS A 20 -6.66 -12.60 -1.99
C HIS A 20 -5.54 -11.59 -2.31
N VAL A 21 -5.72 -10.31 -1.99
CA VAL A 21 -4.67 -9.30 -2.14
C VAL A 21 -4.55 -8.43 -0.90
N ARG A 22 -3.34 -7.93 -0.68
CA ARG A 22 -3.01 -6.94 0.35
C ARG A 22 -2.42 -5.72 -0.35
N VAL A 23 -2.95 -4.55 -0.02
CA VAL A 23 -2.44 -3.27 -0.53
C VAL A 23 -1.69 -2.58 0.60
N GLU A 24 -0.46 -2.16 0.33
CA GLU A 24 0.42 -1.58 1.32
C GLU A 24 1.08 -0.30 0.80
N ALA A 25 1.20 0.69 1.68
CA ALA A 25 2.03 1.87 1.48
C ALA A 25 3.36 1.67 2.20
N TYR A 26 4.44 1.80 1.44
CA TYR A 26 5.81 1.89 1.92
C TYR A 26 6.19 3.36 2.01
N HIS A 27 6.52 3.85 3.20
CA HIS A 27 6.70 5.28 3.42
C HIS A 27 7.83 5.58 4.40
N GLY A 28 8.39 6.77 4.31
CA GLY A 28 9.46 7.21 5.18
C GLY A 28 10.24 8.40 4.63
N GLU A 29 11.35 8.72 5.27
CA GLU A 29 12.24 9.79 4.82
C GLU A 29 12.87 9.43 3.47
N ALA A 30 12.79 10.35 2.50
CA ALA A 30 13.43 10.16 1.21
C ALA A 30 14.94 10.47 1.33
N GLU A 31 15.78 9.51 0.95
CA GLU A 31 17.24 9.64 0.98
C GLU A 31 17.84 9.00 -0.28
N ASN A 32 18.65 9.77 -1.03
CA ASN A 32 19.38 9.28 -2.21
C ASN A 32 18.53 8.54 -3.26
N GLY A 33 17.28 8.99 -3.48
CA GLY A 33 16.36 8.39 -4.45
C GLY A 33 15.63 7.14 -3.95
N GLY A 34 15.81 6.76 -2.68
CA GLY A 34 15.07 5.69 -2.01
C GLY A 34 14.37 6.18 -0.73
N ILE A 35 13.77 5.25 0.00
CA ILE A 35 13.14 5.50 1.30
C ILE A 35 14.02 4.89 2.39
N LYS A 36 14.45 5.72 3.35
CA LYS A 36 15.23 5.33 4.51
C LYS A 36 14.30 4.90 5.65
N ASN A 37 14.69 3.84 6.36
CA ASN A 37 13.93 3.25 7.48
C ASN A 37 12.42 3.19 7.22
N PRO A 38 12.01 2.59 6.10
CA PRO A 38 10.63 2.62 5.66
C PRO A 38 9.71 1.88 6.63
N ALA A 39 8.56 2.47 6.87
CA ALA A 39 7.43 1.84 7.54
C ALA A 39 6.42 1.33 6.50
N ILE A 40 5.68 0.29 6.89
CA ILE A 40 4.61 -0.30 6.09
C ILE A 40 3.28 0.03 6.75
N THR A 41 2.36 0.61 5.99
CA THR A 41 0.96 0.76 6.37
C THR A 41 0.11 -0.10 5.45
N MET A 42 -0.71 -0.98 6.02
CA MET A 42 -1.73 -1.71 5.27
C MET A 42 -2.92 -0.78 4.96
N LEU A 43 -3.37 -0.79 3.71
CA LEU A 43 -4.56 -0.06 3.29
C LEU A 43 -5.77 -1.00 3.34
N ASN A 44 -6.90 -0.46 3.81
CA ASN A 44 -8.16 -1.18 3.85
C ASN A 44 -8.99 -0.87 2.62
N GLN A 45 -9.72 -1.85 2.11
CA GLN A 45 -10.71 -1.61 1.06
C GLN A 45 -11.76 -0.62 1.57
N ALA A 46 -11.92 0.49 0.87
CA ALA A 46 -12.86 1.56 1.18
C ALA A 46 -14.05 1.61 0.20
N GLY A 47 -13.98 0.85 -0.90
CA GLY A 47 -15.08 0.73 -1.85
C GLY A 47 -14.71 0.01 -3.13
N GLN A 48 -15.70 -0.17 -4.01
CA GLN A 48 -15.56 -0.70 -5.35
C GLN A 48 -16.01 0.35 -6.35
N ASN A 49 -15.16 0.67 -7.33
CA ASN A 49 -15.43 1.69 -8.35
C ASN A 49 -16.08 1.09 -9.63
N GLY A 50 -16.40 -0.20 -9.62
CA GLY A 50 -16.86 -0.95 -10.80
C GLY A 50 -15.72 -1.60 -11.58
N ASP A 51 -16.06 -2.49 -12.52
CA ASP A 51 -15.13 -3.12 -13.46
C ASP A 51 -13.90 -3.78 -12.80
N GLY A 52 -14.08 -4.46 -11.67
CA GLY A 52 -12.97 -5.10 -10.94
C GLY A 52 -11.96 -4.11 -10.33
N THR A 53 -12.31 -2.83 -10.21
CA THR A 53 -11.48 -1.78 -9.60
C THR A 53 -11.96 -1.47 -8.18
N TYR A 54 -11.02 -1.44 -7.25
CA TYR A 54 -11.28 -1.25 -5.83
C TYR A 54 -10.49 -0.05 -5.30
N LEU A 55 -11.12 0.71 -4.41
CA LEU A 55 -10.50 1.81 -3.69
C LEU A 55 -9.96 1.28 -2.37
N TYR A 56 -8.69 1.54 -2.09
CA TYR A 56 -8.03 1.24 -0.82
C TYR A 56 -7.62 2.53 -0.14
N ARG A 57 -7.76 2.60 1.19
CA ARG A 57 -7.38 3.76 2.00
C ARG A 57 -6.62 3.38 3.25
N GLY A 58 -5.67 4.24 3.63
CA GLY A 58 -4.91 4.12 4.86
C GLY A 58 -4.47 5.50 5.35
N SER A 59 -3.90 5.54 6.55
CA SER A 59 -3.33 6.75 7.13
C SER A 59 -1.85 6.51 7.43
N VAL A 60 -0.99 7.39 6.92
CA VAL A 60 0.45 7.37 7.19
C VAL A 60 0.82 8.56 8.09
N PRO A 61 1.77 8.41 9.02
CA PRO A 61 2.26 9.54 9.80
C PRO A 61 2.83 10.61 8.88
N ALA A 62 2.42 11.87 9.04
CA ALA A 62 3.08 12.97 8.36
C ALA A 62 4.46 13.19 9.00
N SER A 63 5.52 13.21 8.20
CA SER A 63 6.83 13.64 8.69
C SER A 63 6.87 15.17 8.74
N GLU A 64 7.24 15.72 9.90
CA GLU A 64 7.37 17.18 10.11
C GLU A 64 8.61 17.79 9.43
N SER A 65 9.51 16.98 8.85
CA SER A 65 10.75 17.50 8.25
C SER A 65 11.27 16.60 7.12
N GLY A 66 11.70 17.24 6.02
CA GLY A 66 12.35 16.58 4.88
C GLY A 66 11.43 16.16 3.73
N ALA A 67 12.05 15.72 2.63
CA ALA A 67 11.33 15.06 1.55
C ALA A 67 10.81 13.71 2.05
N TYR A 68 9.52 13.46 1.89
CA TYR A 68 8.88 12.22 2.31
C TYR A 68 8.60 11.35 1.09
N GLY A 69 9.15 10.14 1.08
CA GLY A 69 8.95 9.19 -0.01
C GLY A 69 7.79 8.25 0.34
N PHE A 70 6.94 7.99 -0.65
CA PHE A 70 5.90 6.98 -0.55
C PHE A 70 5.91 6.12 -1.80
N SER A 71 5.54 4.85 -1.64
CA SER A 71 5.37 3.93 -2.74
C SER A 71 4.31 2.89 -2.38
N MET A 72 3.51 2.49 -3.37
CA MET A 72 2.43 1.54 -3.15
C MET A 72 2.80 0.17 -3.73
N ARG A 73 2.40 -0.89 -3.04
CA ARG A 73 2.50 -2.26 -3.55
C ARG A 73 1.20 -3.02 -3.33
N VAL A 74 0.91 -3.92 -4.26
CA VAL A 74 -0.18 -4.89 -4.18
C VAL A 74 0.45 -6.26 -4.15
N LEU A 75 0.23 -7.00 -3.07
CA LEU A 75 0.76 -8.35 -2.87
C LEU A 75 -0.39 -9.34 -2.91
N PRO A 76 -0.30 -10.47 -3.61
CA PRO A 76 -1.27 -11.53 -3.43
C PRO A 76 -1.07 -12.14 -2.03
N THR A 77 -2.16 -12.56 -1.40
CA THR A 77 -2.18 -13.16 -0.07
C THR A 77 -3.19 -14.29 -0.07
N HIS A 78 -3.04 -15.24 0.85
CA HIS A 78 -4.05 -16.26 1.08
C HIS A 78 -4.23 -16.42 2.58
N PRO A 79 -5.47 -16.61 3.09
CA PRO A 79 -5.72 -16.81 4.52
C PRO A 79 -5.02 -18.04 5.15
N HIS A 80 -4.37 -18.88 4.33
CA HIS A 80 -3.60 -20.06 4.75
C HIS A 80 -2.12 -19.97 4.40
N LEU A 81 -1.65 -18.86 3.81
CA LEU A 81 -0.22 -18.62 3.60
C LEU A 81 0.38 -18.12 4.92
N GLN A 82 1.31 -18.87 5.49
CA GLN A 82 2.06 -18.46 6.69
C GLN A 82 3.30 -17.61 6.39
N GLN A 83 3.62 -17.40 5.10
CA GLN A 83 4.86 -16.76 4.66
C GLN A 83 4.58 -15.82 3.45
N ASP A 84 4.53 -14.51 3.69
CA ASP A 84 4.19 -13.48 2.69
C ASP A 84 5.26 -13.28 1.58
N HIS A 85 6.34 -14.07 1.56
CA HIS A 85 7.51 -13.83 0.71
C HIS A 85 7.50 -14.55 -0.66
N GLU A 86 6.48 -15.34 -0.98
CA GLU A 86 6.48 -16.18 -2.18
C GLU A 86 5.96 -15.48 -3.45
N LEU A 87 5.32 -14.31 -3.32
CA LEU A 87 4.62 -13.71 -4.45
C LEU A 87 5.34 -12.46 -4.95
N ARG A 88 6.32 -12.67 -5.84
CA ARG A 88 7.11 -11.63 -6.53
C ARG A 88 6.33 -10.84 -7.59
N LEU A 89 5.10 -10.44 -7.30
CA LEU A 89 4.33 -9.50 -8.12
C LEU A 89 4.25 -8.18 -7.37
N ILE A 90 5.20 -7.29 -7.66
CA ILE A 90 5.17 -5.92 -7.17
C ILE A 90 4.90 -5.02 -8.36
N THR A 91 3.74 -4.36 -8.36
CA THR A 91 3.50 -3.23 -9.24
C THR A 91 3.81 -1.94 -8.46
N TRP A 92 4.61 -1.07 -9.08
CA TRP A 92 4.96 0.25 -8.55
C TRP A 92 4.29 1.30 -9.44
N SER A 93 3.80 2.41 -8.87
CA SER A 93 3.36 3.61 -9.61
C SER A 93 4.20 4.81 -9.23
#